data_AF-A0A7C6QJL3-F1
#
_entry.id   AF-A0A7C6QJL3-F1
#
_cell.length_a   1.000
_cell.length_b   1.000
_cell.length_c   1.000
_cell.angle_alpha   90.00
_cell.angle_beta   90.00
_cell.angle_gamma   90.00
#
_symmetry.space_group_name_H-M   'P 1'
#
loop_
_entity.id
_entity.type
_entity.pdbx_description
1 polymer ?
#
loop_
_entity_poly.entity_id
_entity_poly.type
_entity_poly.pdbx_seq_one_letter_code
_entity_poly.pdbx_strand_id
1 'polypeptide(L)' 'MENVGAFFAVAITMLVPAVASALGQGWATSSAVQAMSRQPEAANDIRGALMIALAFMEALTLFSWVIAMIMVLLKL' A
#
# COMPACT_ATOMS: atom_id res chain seq x y z
N MET A 1 -4.16 30.32 -10.42
CA MET A 1 -2.76 29.87 -10.24
C MET A 1 -2.41 29.60 -8.77
N GLU A 2 -3.20 30.07 -7.80
CA GLU A 2 -2.91 29.96 -6.36
C GLU A 2 -2.80 28.53 -5.80
N ASN A 3 -3.49 27.54 -6.38
CA ASN A 3 -3.58 26.19 -5.76
C ASN A 3 -2.75 25.11 -6.47
N VAL A 4 -1.98 25.47 -7.52
CA VAL A 4 -1.20 24.48 -8.29
C VAL A 4 -0.17 23.76 -7.40
N GLY A 5 0.50 24.50 -6.52
CA GLY A 5 1.46 23.92 -5.56
C GLY A 5 0.81 22.92 -4.59
N ALA A 6 -0.43 23.19 -4.14
CA ALA A 6 -1.16 22.30 -3.26
C ALA A 6 -1.52 20.98 -3.95
N PHE A 7 -1.97 21.01 -5.22
CA PHE A 7 -2.24 19.80 -5.99
C PHE A 7 -0.99 18.95 -6.23
N PHE A 8 0.17 19.57 -6.46
CA PHE A 8 1.44 18.85 -6.54
C PHE A 8 1.82 18.18 -5.22
N ALA A 9 1.64 18.88 -4.09
CA ALA A 9 1.88 18.30 -2.78
C ALA A 9 0.98 17.07 -2.52
N VAL A 10 -0.32 17.18 -2.82
CA VAL A 10 -1.29 16.07 -2.72
C VAL A 10 -0.85 14.87 -3.59
N ALA A 11 -0.44 15.12 -4.83
CA ALA A 11 0.03 14.06 -5.73
C ALA A 11 1.25 13.33 -5.18
N ILE A 12 2.22 14.04 -4.60
CA ILE A 12 3.42 13.44 -4.00
C ILE A 12 3.06 12.64 -2.74
N THR A 13 2.18 13.19 -1.88
CA THR A 13 1.69 12.50 -0.67
C THR A 13 1.02 11.17 -1.02
N MET A 14 0.42 11.06 -2.19
CA MET A 14 -0.19 9.81 -2.68
C MET A 14 0.78 8.87 -3.37
N LEU A 15 1.70 9.41 -4.15
CA LEU A 15 2.61 8.62 -4.98
C LEU A 15 3.57 7.77 -4.14
N VAL A 16 4.18 8.36 -3.11
CA VAL A 16 5.22 7.68 -2.32
C VAL A 16 4.67 6.43 -1.60
N PRO A 17 3.55 6.51 -0.85
CA PRO A 17 2.98 5.35 -0.17
C PRO A 17 2.42 4.31 -1.13
N ALA A 18 1.82 4.73 -2.25
CA ALA A 18 1.29 3.82 -3.26
C ALA A 18 2.41 2.98 -3.90
N VAL A 19 3.52 3.62 -4.30
CA VAL A 19 4.67 2.91 -4.90
C VAL A 19 5.35 2.01 -3.86
N ALA A 20 5.54 2.49 -2.64
CA ALA A 20 6.13 1.70 -1.56
C ALA A 20 5.31 0.44 -1.25
N SER A 21 4.00 0.57 -1.12
CA SER A 21 3.11 -0.59 -0.90
C SER A 21 3.08 -1.52 -2.09
N ALA A 22 2.98 -1.02 -3.34
CA ALA A 22 2.97 -1.87 -4.52
C ALA A 22 4.23 -2.75 -4.61
N LEU A 23 5.42 -2.17 -4.36
CA LEU A 23 6.68 -2.90 -4.35
C LEU A 23 6.76 -3.89 -3.18
N GLY A 24 6.38 -3.46 -1.97
CA GLY A 24 6.40 -4.30 -0.77
C GLY A 24 5.45 -5.50 -0.87
N GLN A 25 4.22 -5.26 -1.32
CA GLN A 25 3.20 -6.30 -1.52
C GLN A 25 3.60 -7.27 -2.62
N GLY A 26 4.14 -6.78 -3.74
CA GLY A 26 4.65 -7.62 -4.83
C GLY A 26 5.77 -8.56 -4.35
N TRP A 27 6.72 -8.02 -3.59
CA TRP A 27 7.83 -8.81 -3.05
C TRP A 27 7.38 -9.84 -1.99
N ALA A 28 6.53 -9.43 -1.05
CA ALA A 28 5.97 -10.31 -0.03
C ALA A 28 5.16 -11.46 -0.67
N THR A 29 4.33 -11.13 -1.66
CA THR A 29 3.50 -12.12 -2.38
C THR A 29 4.37 -13.11 -3.17
N SER A 30 5.39 -12.63 -3.90
CA SER A 30 6.32 -13.50 -4.63
C SER A 30 7.05 -14.47 -3.69
N SER A 31 7.53 -13.96 -2.55
CA SER A 31 8.21 -14.78 -1.54
C SER A 31 7.28 -15.83 -0.91
N ALA A 32 6.03 -15.44 -0.61
CA ALA A 32 5.02 -16.35 -0.09
C ALA A 32 4.66 -17.45 -1.11
N VAL A 33 4.49 -17.11 -2.39
CA VAL A 33 4.22 -18.10 -3.46
C VAL A 33 5.36 -19.11 -3.58
N GLN A 34 6.61 -18.65 -3.56
CA GLN A 34 7.77 -19.55 -3.58
C GLN A 34 7.81 -20.45 -2.34
N ALA A 35 7.53 -19.91 -1.15
CA ALA A 35 7.48 -20.69 0.09
C ALA A 35 6.38 -21.77 0.03
N MET A 36 5.17 -21.41 -0.41
CA MET A 36 4.06 -22.35 -0.59
C MET A 36 4.38 -23.46 -1.60
N SER A 37 5.10 -23.14 -2.69
CA SER A 37 5.51 -24.15 -3.66
C SER A 37 6.53 -25.16 -3.11
N ARG A 38 7.37 -24.73 -2.16
CA ARG A 38 8.39 -25.57 -1.52
C ARG A 38 7.82 -26.40 -0.37
N GLN A 39 6.81 -25.88 0.32
CA GLN A 39 6.14 -26.53 1.46
C GLN A 39 4.62 -26.37 1.33
N PRO A 40 3.96 -27.24 0.55
CA PRO A 40 2.52 -27.18 0.34
C PRO A 40 1.70 -27.38 1.63
N GLU A 41 2.23 -28.14 2.59
CA GLU A 41 1.57 -28.43 3.88
C GLU A 41 1.40 -27.17 4.73
N ALA A 42 2.34 -26.22 4.63
CA ALA A 42 2.31 -24.94 5.34
C ALA A 42 1.57 -23.83 4.58
N ALA A 43 0.98 -24.13 3.42
CA ALA A 43 0.47 -23.09 2.52
C ALA A 43 -0.66 -22.25 3.12
N ASN A 44 -1.49 -22.84 3.98
CA ASN A 44 -2.58 -22.10 4.63
C ASN A 44 -2.05 -21.10 5.66
N ASP A 45 -1.08 -21.49 6.47
CA ASP A 45 -0.46 -20.62 7.47
C ASP A 45 0.31 -19.48 6.81
N ILE A 46 1.04 -19.78 5.72
CA ILE A 46 1.75 -18.77 4.91
C ILE A 46 0.76 -17.76 4.32
N ARG A 47 -0.37 -18.21 3.76
CA ARG A 47 -1.42 -17.30 3.25
C ARG A 47 -2.01 -16.43 4.35
N GLY A 48 -2.27 -16.99 5.53
CA GLY A 48 -2.76 -16.24 6.68
C GLY A 48 -1.81 -15.11 7.07
N ALA A 49 -0.52 -15.43 7.24
CA ALA A 49 0.50 -14.43 7.56
C ALA A 49 0.67 -13.38 6.44
N LEU A 50 0.64 -13.81 5.16
CA LEU A 50 0.71 -12.91 4.01
C LEU A 50 -0.47 -11.92 4.03
N MET A 51 -1.71 -12.38 4.21
CA MET A 51 -2.88 -11.50 4.20
C MET A 51 -2.82 -10.45 5.31
N ILE A 52 -2.36 -10.82 6.50
CA ILE A 52 -2.15 -9.86 7.60
C ILE A 52 -1.10 -8.81 7.19
N ALA A 53 0.05 -9.24 6.65
CA ALA A 53 1.10 -8.34 6.22
C ALA A 53 0.64 -7.39 5.09
N LEU A 54 -0.07 -7.92 4.09
CA LEU A 54 -0.64 -7.15 2.99
C LEU A 54 -1.66 -6.12 3.50
N ALA A 55 -2.53 -6.49 4.44
CA ALA A 55 -3.51 -5.59 5.03
C ALA A 55 -2.86 -4.42 5.80
N PHE A 56 -1.79 -4.67 6.56
CA PHE A 56 -1.07 -3.61 7.25
C PHE A 56 -0.34 -2.66 6.28
N MET A 57 0.28 -3.20 5.22
CA MET A 57 0.89 -2.36 4.17
C MET A 57 -0.17 -1.49 3.48
N GLU A 58 -1.30 -2.08 3.11
CA GLU A 58 -2.39 -1.35 2.45
C GLU A 58 -3.00 -0.27 3.36
N ALA A 59 -3.13 -0.54 4.66
CA ALA A 59 -3.68 0.42 5.62
C ALA A 59 -2.89 1.74 5.66
N LEU A 60 -1.56 1.68 5.54
CA LEU A 60 -0.72 2.88 5.47
C LEU A 60 -0.99 3.70 4.20
N THR A 61 -1.14 3.04 3.06
CA THR A 61 -1.50 3.69 1.79
C THR A 61 -2.89 4.32 1.85
N LEU A 62 -3.85 3.62 2.47
CA LEU A 62 -5.19 4.14 2.69
C LEU A 62 -5.21 5.35 3.62
N PHE A 63 -4.37 5.39 4.66
CA PHE A 63 -4.26 6.59 5.50
C PHE A 63 -3.76 7.80 4.71
N SER A 64 -2.75 7.61 3.85
CA SER A 64 -2.29 8.68 2.95
C SER A 64 -3.38 9.11 1.95
N TRP A 65 -4.19 8.17 1.47
CA TRP A 65 -5.33 8.45 0.60
C TRP A 65 -6.41 9.29 1.30
N VAL A 66 -6.76 8.93 2.53
CA VAL A 66 -7.72 9.69 3.35
C VAL A 66 -7.23 11.12 3.57
N ILE A 67 -5.95 11.30 3.90
CA ILE A 67 -5.37 12.64 4.09
C ILE A 67 -5.41 13.45 2.80
N ALA A 68 -5.04 12.86 1.67
CA ALA A 68 -5.11 13.50 0.35
C ALA A 68 -6.55 13.92 0.00
N MET A 69 -7.53 13.06 0.24
CA MET A 69 -8.94 13.37 0.04
C MET A 69 -9.41 14.52 0.94
N ILE A 70 -9.04 14.52 2.21
CA ILE A 70 -9.39 15.60 3.14
C ILE A 70 -8.82 16.94 2.68
N MET A 71 -7.56 16.97 2.20
CA MET A 71 -6.94 18.20 1.70
C MET A 71 -7.69 18.78 0.49
N VAL A 72 -8.06 17.94 -0.47
CA VAL A 72 -8.82 18.37 -1.65
C VAL A 72 -10.26 18.78 -1.28
N LEU A 73 -10.89 18.07 -0.35
CA LEU A 73 -12.29 18.31 0.02
C LEU A 73 -12.48 19.54 0.90
N LEU A 74 -11.51 19.86 1.76
CA LEU A 74 -11.49 21.07 2.59
C LEU A 74 -11.09 22.34 1.82
N LYS A 75 -11.06 22.27 0.47
CA LYS A 75 -10.74 23.39 -0.43
C LYS A 75 -9.40 24.05 -0.11
N LEU A 76 -8.37 23.22 -0.03
CA LEU A 76 -7.09 23.59 -0.65
C LEU A 76 -7.21 23.37 -2.16
#